data_AF-A0A5J6HAT7-F1
#
_entry.id   AF-A0A5J6HAT7-F1
#
_cell.length_a   1.000
_cell.length_b   1.000
_cell.length_c   1.000
_cell.angle_alpha   90.00
_cell.angle_beta   90.00
_cell.angle_gamma   90.00
#
_symmetry.space_group_name_H-M   'P 1'
#
loop_
_entity.id
_entity.type
_entity.pdbx_description
1 polymer ?
#
loop_
_entity_poly.entity_id
_entity_poly.type
_entity_poly.pdbx_seq_one_letter_code
_entity_poly.pdbx_strand_id
1 'polypeptide(L)' 'MPTAPVDGPDEWYTVLDPVWQCAGAAEDSVLCVGCLESRLGRRLMHTDFIPAALNDPDYGHHSQRLLSRLRPATED' A
#
# COMPACT_ATOMS: atom_id res chain seq x y z
N MET A 1 -2.98 -17.34 -3.59
CA MET A 1 -3.08 -16.06 -2.86
C MET A 1 -4.47 -15.51 -3.14
N PRO A 2 -5.29 -15.18 -2.13
CA PRO A 2 -6.60 -14.59 -2.38
C PRO A 2 -6.36 -13.20 -2.97
N THR A 3 -6.81 -13.00 -4.20
CA THR A 3 -6.95 -11.66 -4.78
C THR A 3 -8.01 -10.93 -3.99
N ALA A 4 -7.71 -9.73 -3.53
CA ALA A 4 -8.68 -8.86 -2.88
C ALA A 4 -9.99 -8.76 -3.71
N PRO A 5 -11.16 -8.61 -3.07
CA PRO A 5 -12.42 -8.42 -3.79
C PRO A 5 -12.36 -7.19 -4.69
N VAL A 6 -12.84 -7.33 -5.93
CA VAL A 6 -12.88 -6.25 -6.93
C VAL A 6 -13.85 -5.13 -6.52
N ASP A 7 -14.90 -5.48 -5.77
CA ASP A 7 -15.94 -4.55 -5.32
C ASP A 7 -16.02 -4.54 -3.79
N GLY A 8 -15.43 -3.52 -3.19
CA GLY A 8 -15.54 -3.19 -1.78
C GLY A 8 -15.00 -1.78 -1.52
N PRO A 9 -15.44 -1.09 -0.44
CA PRO A 9 -14.82 0.17 -0.01
C PRO A 9 -13.36 0.00 0.45
N ASP A 10 -12.90 -1.25 0.49
CA ASP A 10 -11.64 -1.68 1.05
C ASP A 10 -10.55 -1.62 -0.03
N GLU A 11 -9.82 -0.52 -0.01
CA GLU A 11 -8.57 -0.35 -0.75
C GLU A 11 -7.50 -1.27 -0.13
N TRP A 12 -7.15 -2.34 -0.84
CA TRP A 12 -6.13 -3.30 -0.40
C TRP A 12 -4.79 -2.99 -1.06
N TYR A 13 -3.74 -2.96 -0.26
CA TYR A 13 -2.36 -2.84 -0.71
C TYR A 13 -1.48 -3.76 0.14
N THR A 14 -0.25 -4.03 -0.30
CA THR A 14 0.73 -4.75 0.51
C THR A 14 2.12 -4.20 0.31
N VAL A 15 2.86 -4.08 1.39
CA VAL A 15 4.24 -3.57 1.38
C VAL A 15 5.23 -4.71 1.57
N LEU A 16 6.50 -4.42 1.35
CA LEU A 16 7.59 -5.34 1.67
C LEU A 16 7.62 -5.62 3.18
N ASP A 17 7.96 -6.85 3.58
CA ASP A 17 8.03 -7.25 4.99
C ASP A 17 8.87 -6.30 5.86
N PRO A 18 10.05 -5.79 5.42
CA PRO A 18 10.81 -4.84 6.22
C PRO A 18 10.05 -3.54 6.51
N VAL A 19 9.19 -3.08 5.59
CA VAL A 19 8.35 -1.89 5.79
C VAL A 19 7.27 -2.18 6.83
N TRP A 20 6.61 -3.34 6.74
CA TRP A 20 5.60 -3.75 7.72
C TRP A 20 6.17 -3.93 9.13
N GLN A 21 7.34 -4.57 9.22
CA GLN A 21 8.08 -4.78 10.47
C GLN A 21 8.54 -3.45 11.08
N CYS A 22 9.06 -2.52 10.26
CA CYS A 22 9.48 -1.20 10.72
C CYS A 22 8.34 -0.39 11.33
N ALA A 23 7.11 -0.57 10.82
CA ALA A 23 5.92 0.06 11.39
C ALA A 23 5.46 -0.56 12.73
N GLY A 24 6.08 -1.66 13.17
CA GLY A 24 5.66 -2.39 14.37
C GLY A 24 4.22 -2.91 14.25
N ALA A 25 3.77 -3.27 13.04
CA ALA A 25 2.46 -3.85 12.82
C ALA A 25 2.50 -5.37 13.12
N ALA A 26 1.43 -5.89 13.73
CA ALA A 26 1.28 -7.32 13.91
C ALA A 26 0.89 -7.99 12.58
N GLU A 27 1.10 -9.30 12.47
CA GLU A 27 0.80 -10.07 11.25
C GLU A 27 -0.70 -10.03 10.87
N ASP A 28 -1.57 -9.89 11.86
CA ASP A 28 -3.03 -9.82 11.71
C ASP A 28 -3.57 -8.38 11.62
N SER A 29 -2.70 -7.37 11.64
CA SER A 29 -3.11 -5.98 11.54
C SER A 29 -3.58 -5.63 10.14
N VAL A 30 -4.66 -4.86 10.04
CA VAL A 30 -5.07 -4.20 8.80
C VAL A 30 -4.93 -2.70 8.99
N LEU A 31 -4.09 -2.06 8.18
CA LEU A 31 -3.81 -0.63 8.26
C LEU A 31 -4.11 0.03 6.93
N CYS A 32 -4.87 1.13 6.95
CA CYS A 32 -4.93 2.01 5.79
C CYS A 32 -3.54 2.61 5.51
N VAL A 33 -3.31 3.05 4.27
CA VAL A 33 -2.01 3.63 3.86
C VAL A 33 -1.56 4.76 4.79
N GLY A 34 -2.49 5.54 5.34
CA GLY A 34 -2.17 6.61 6.27
C GLY A 34 -1.78 6.16 7.67
N CYS A 35 -2.43 5.14 8.21
CA CYS A 35 -2.04 4.57 9.51
C CYS A 35 -0.64 3.96 9.42
N LEU A 36 -0.31 3.32 8.30
CA LEU A 36 1.03 2.78 8.08
C LEU A 36 2.09 3.90 8.02
N GLU A 37 1.84 4.98 7.26
CA GLU A 37 2.71 6.15 7.21
C GLU A 37 2.91 6.82 8.58
N SER A 38 1.84 6.96 9.36
CA SER A 38 1.90 7.53 10.72
C SER A 38 2.79 6.71 11.65
N ARG A 39 2.78 5.37 11.54
CA ARG A 39 3.66 4.49 12.33
C ARG A 39 5.11 4.55 11.86
N LEU A 40 5.33 4.62 10.55
CA LEU A 40 6.67 4.73 9.96
C LEU A 40 7.31 6.11 10.20
N GLY A 41 6.50 7.14 10.47
CA GLY A 41 6.97 8.52 10.54
C GLY A 41 7.41 9.08 9.18
N ARG A 42 7.06 8.42 8.07
CA ARG A 42 7.36 8.87 6.71
C ARG A 42 6.25 8.50 5.73
N ARG A 43 6.25 9.23 4.61
CA ARG A 43 5.45 8.91 3.42
C ARG A 43 5.98 7.63 2.75
N LEU A 44 5.06 6.76 2.33
CA LEU A 44 5.40 5.58 1.52
C LEU A 44 5.77 5.99 0.10
N MET A 45 6.67 5.22 -0.51
CA MET A 45 7.15 5.35 -1.88
C MET A 45 6.80 4.09 -2.68
N HIS A 46 6.76 4.18 -4.02
CA HIS A 46 6.39 3.05 -4.88
C HIS A 46 7.26 1.81 -4.67
N THR A 47 8.52 1.99 -4.25
CA THR A 47 9.47 0.92 -3.94
C THR A 47 9.18 0.21 -2.62
N ASP A 48 8.28 0.73 -1.77
CA ASP A 48 7.88 0.06 -0.53
C ASP A 48 6.87 -1.08 -0.76
N PHE A 49 6.29 -1.15 -1.96
CA PHE A 49 5.22 -2.09 -2.31
C PHE A 49 5.80 -3.34 -2.97
N ILE A 50 5.21 -4.51 -2.71
CA ILE A 50 5.62 -5.73 -3.43
C ILE A 50 5.09 -5.69 -4.87
N PRO A 51 5.75 -6.34 -5.84
CA PRO A 51 5.23 -6.48 -7.20
C PRO A 51 4.07 -7.49 -7.25
N ALA A 52 2.87 -7.03 -6.91
CA ALA A 52 1.64 -7.81 -6.95
C ALA A 52 0.53 -7.03 -7.67
N ALA A 53 -0.43 -7.75 -8.28
CA ALA A 53 -1.55 -7.14 -9.01
C ALA A 53 -2.33 -6.14 -8.16
N LEU A 54 -2.49 -6.41 -6.86
CA LEU A 54 -3.17 -5.49 -5.94
C LEU A 54 -2.47 -4.12 -5.79
N ASN A 55 -1.16 -4.03 -6.06
CA ASN A 55 -0.39 -2.79 -6.00
C ASN A 55 -0.21 -2.16 -7.40
N ASP A 56 -0.80 -2.75 -8.44
CA ASP A 56 -0.76 -2.17 -9.77
C ASP A 56 -1.66 -0.92 -9.79
N PRO A 57 -1.14 0.28 -10.12
CA PRO A 57 -1.94 1.50 -10.18
C PRO A 57 -3.16 1.44 -11.10
N ASP A 58 -3.17 0.50 -12.05
CA ASP A 58 -4.24 0.33 -13.04
C ASP A 58 -5.17 -0.86 -12.70
N TYR A 59 -4.94 -1.54 -11.57
CA TYR A 59 -5.79 -2.62 -11.07
C TYR A 59 -6.87 -2.11 -10.11
N GLY A 60 -8.13 -2.48 -10.39
CA GLY A 60 -9.26 -2.22 -9.49
C GLY A 60 -9.50 -0.74 -9.20
N HIS A 61 -10.13 -0.46 -8.06
CA HIS A 61 -10.39 0.89 -7.60
C HIS A 61 -9.40 1.31 -6.50
N HIS A 62 -8.43 2.15 -6.87
CA HIS A 62 -7.53 2.80 -5.91
C HIS A 62 -7.94 4.25 -5.67
N SER A 63 -7.88 4.68 -4.42
CA SER A 63 -8.01 6.07 -4.03
C SER A 63 -6.86 6.90 -4.59
N GLN A 64 -7.10 8.20 -4.79
CA GLN A 64 -6.04 9.14 -5.17
C GLN A 64 -4.88 9.13 -4.16
N ARG A 65 -5.17 8.85 -2.87
CA ARG A 65 -4.15 8.76 -1.85
C ARG A 65 -3.20 7.60 -2.15
N LEU A 66 -3.68 6.38 -2.36
CA LEU A 66 -2.81 5.24 -2.65
C LEU A 66 -2.14 5.33 -4.02
N LEU A 67 -2.87 5.77 -5.05
CA LEU A 67 -2.32 5.95 -6.40
C LEU A 67 -1.06 6.83 -6.41
N SER A 68 -1.04 7.90 -5.60
CA SER A 68 0.12 8.79 -5.48
C SER A 68 1.35 8.17 -4.78
N ARG A 69 1.26 6.90 -4.34
CA ARG A 69 2.31 6.14 -3.64
C ARG A 69 2.73 4.97 -4.52
N LEU A 70 1.78 4.33 -5.20
CA LEU A 70 2.04 3.25 -6.15
C LEU A 70 2.76 3.74 -7.42
N ARG A 71 2.53 4.99 -7.83
CA ARG A 71 3.24 5.59 -8.96
C ARG A 71 4.56 6.19 -8.49
N PRO A 72 5.65 6.05 -9.26
CA PRO A 72 6.87 6.81 -9.03
C PRO A 72 6.55 8.31 -8.97
N ALA A 73 7.26 9.06 -8.12
CA ALA A 73 7.26 10.51 -8.27
C ALA A 73 7.84 10.79 -9.66
N THR A 74 7.09 11.48 -10.51
CA THR A 74 7.61 11.95 -11.79
C THR A 74 8.79 12.87 -11.45
N GLU A 75 10.00 12.46 -11.80
CA GLU A 75 11.14 13.36 -11.83
C GLU A 75 10.85 14.39 -12.94
N ASP A 76 10.82 15.67 -12.59
CA ASP A 76 10.76 16.80 -13.53
C ASP A 76 12.17 17.06 -14.07
#